data_AF-A0A946JSR5-F1
#
_entry.id   AF-A0A946JSR5-F1
#
_cell.length_a   1.000
_cell.length_b   1.000
_cell.length_c   1.000
_cell.angle_alpha   90.00
_cell.angle_beta   90.00
_cell.angle_gamma   90.00
#
_symmetry.space_group_name_H-M   'P 1'
#
loop_
_entity.id
_entity.type
_entity.pdbx_description
1 polymer ?
#
loop_
_entity_poly.entity_id
_entity_poly.type
_entity_poly.pdbx_seq_one_letter_code
_entity_poly.pdbx_strand_id
1 'polypeptide(L)'
;MKKIVNLIFVGMYLSLSFSQTIYNGESSFDWDTGWFGDEGDFEAIFSLEDILAGEYSGSLAVTWPDSVGATHIFIPSIEPADTSGFLYNLFLMYMKDSDGIIEPQTWDVGAMDAIDFENLDALMMYREDVDSVLIAGLINPFLTGEADFSDMEASLLPMIIDLALESYVPINGEITLDEVTGSGFLGSFDGSFIMASSVSFMTISNGSFGHTIPGSEFLPGIPQSLTATVSGTEVDLNWTLNDDWFTSNYYVYHSNMANDGFEYLASVDATTSTVIHNDPLDGNNYYYITAANLVAIESNPSNTAMVFVEASTYNMGDVNMDDTINVLDIVILVNFILDQAEPTELQFELSDLNGDGGLNVLDIVQLVNIILEQ
;
A
#
# COMPACT_ATOMS: atom_id res chain seq x y z
N MET A 1 16.33 -4.16 -6.18
CA MET A 1 14.87 -4.10 -6.17
C MET A 1 14.41 -5.14 -5.17
N LYS A 2 14.11 -4.73 -3.94
CA LYS A 2 13.36 -5.60 -3.01
C LYS A 2 11.98 -5.77 -3.65
N LYS A 3 11.57 -7.02 -3.87
CA LYS A 3 10.22 -7.35 -4.29
C LYS A 3 9.32 -6.87 -3.14
N ILE A 4 8.39 -5.98 -3.44
CA ILE A 4 7.40 -5.53 -2.46
C ILE A 4 6.58 -6.78 -2.13
N VAL A 5 6.54 -7.14 -0.86
CA VAL A 5 5.82 -8.31 -0.37
C VAL A 5 4.76 -7.79 0.57
N ASN A 6 3.50 -7.96 0.20
CA ASN A 6 2.40 -7.44 1.00
C ASN A 6 1.77 -8.57 1.76
N LEU A 7 1.85 -8.52 3.08
CA LEU A 7 0.92 -9.29 3.90
C LEU A 7 -0.45 -8.67 3.74
N ILE A 8 -1.44 -9.47 3.39
CA ILE A 8 -2.82 -9.04 3.19
C ILE A 8 -3.61 -9.18 4.49
N PHE A 9 -3.33 -10.25 5.25
CA PHE A 9 -4.21 -10.69 6.32
C PHE A 9 -3.53 -11.64 7.29
N VAL A 10 -3.70 -11.42 8.60
CA VAL A 10 -3.50 -12.43 9.65
C VAL A 10 -4.74 -12.48 10.53
N GLY A 11 -5.61 -13.45 10.29
CA GLY A 11 -6.78 -13.68 11.13
C GLY A 11 -6.44 -14.62 12.28
N MET A 12 -6.64 -14.19 13.53
CA MET A 12 -6.52 -15.05 14.73
C MET A 12 -7.87 -15.15 15.42
N TYR A 13 -8.52 -16.31 15.30
CA TYR A 13 -9.86 -16.53 15.85
C TYR A 13 -9.77 -17.41 17.09
N LEU A 14 -10.45 -17.01 18.16
CA LEU A 14 -10.47 -17.71 19.44
C LEU A 14 -11.91 -18.02 19.84
N SER A 15 -12.24 -19.29 20.00
CA SER A 15 -13.54 -19.73 20.50
C SER A 15 -13.40 -20.57 21.76
N LEU A 16 -14.24 -20.29 22.75
CA LEU A 16 -14.33 -21.06 24.00
C LEU A 16 -15.02 -22.39 23.72
N SER A 17 -14.52 -23.48 24.31
CA SER A 17 -15.11 -24.81 24.21
C SER A 17 -16.46 -24.92 24.93
N PHE A 18 -17.53 -24.38 24.35
CA PHE A 18 -18.90 -24.66 24.78
C PHE A 18 -19.57 -25.64 23.82
N SER A 19 -19.94 -26.80 24.36
CA SER A 19 -20.68 -27.80 23.59
C SER A 19 -22.11 -27.34 23.29
N GLN A 20 -22.49 -27.53 22.03
CA GLN A 20 -23.83 -27.81 21.49
C GLN A 20 -24.74 -26.67 21.00
N THR A 21 -25.20 -26.95 19.77
CA THR A 21 -26.50 -26.68 19.11
C THR A 21 -26.66 -25.40 18.27
N ILE A 22 -26.51 -25.61 16.96
CA ILE A 22 -27.21 -24.99 15.82
C ILE A 22 -27.49 -23.49 15.99
N TYR A 23 -26.58 -22.66 15.48
CA TYR A 23 -26.92 -21.32 15.06
C TYR A 23 -27.36 -21.36 13.58
N ASN A 24 -28.19 -20.40 13.18
CA ASN A 24 -28.66 -20.23 11.80
C ASN A 24 -28.73 -18.71 11.59
N GLY A 25 -27.64 -18.15 11.06
CA GLY A 25 -27.56 -16.80 10.47
C GLY A 25 -27.13 -15.65 11.38
N GLU A 26 -26.21 -14.82 10.86
CA GLU A 26 -25.66 -13.52 11.29
C GLU A 26 -25.33 -13.37 12.77
N SER A 27 -24.07 -13.60 13.14
CA SER A 27 -23.51 -13.15 14.41
C SER A 27 -22.73 -11.86 14.21
N SER A 28 -23.33 -10.71 14.55
CA SER A 28 -22.61 -9.45 14.68
C SER A 28 -22.06 -9.27 16.10
N PHE A 29 -20.79 -8.89 16.23
CA PHE A 29 -20.18 -8.54 17.52
C PHE A 29 -20.12 -7.02 17.69
N ASP A 30 -20.98 -6.47 18.55
CA ASP A 30 -20.95 -5.07 18.99
C ASP A 30 -19.90 -4.91 20.12
N TRP A 31 -18.77 -4.29 19.81
CA TRP A 31 -17.78 -3.87 20.79
C TRP A 31 -17.87 -2.35 20.99
N ASP A 32 -18.66 -1.92 21.98
CA ASP A 32 -18.69 -0.51 22.39
C ASP A 32 -17.57 -0.22 23.40
N THR A 33 -16.32 -0.08 22.92
CA THR A 33 -15.33 0.74 23.64
C THR A 33 -15.16 2.10 22.98
N GLY A 34 -16.26 2.81 22.71
CA GLY A 34 -16.33 4.27 22.74
C GLY A 34 -15.31 5.09 21.93
N TRP A 35 -14.59 4.52 20.98
CA TRP A 35 -13.67 5.24 20.08
C TRP A 35 -13.38 4.51 18.76
N PHE A 36 -13.56 3.18 18.70
CA PHE A 36 -13.44 2.35 17.50
C PHE A 36 -14.71 1.53 17.36
N GLY A 37 -15.57 1.88 16.39
CA GLY A 37 -16.87 1.25 16.17
C GLY A 37 -16.81 0.26 15.01
N ASP A 38 -16.03 -0.82 15.14
CA ASP A 38 -15.81 -1.78 14.05
C ASP A 38 -16.38 -3.15 14.42
N GLU A 39 -17.24 -3.69 13.55
CA GLU A 39 -17.86 -5.03 13.66
C GLU A 39 -17.20 -5.96 12.61
N GLY A 40 -16.68 -7.11 13.03
CA GLY A 40 -16.12 -8.13 12.14
C GLY A 40 -16.74 -9.48 12.45
N ASP A 41 -17.19 -10.20 11.42
CA ASP A 41 -17.98 -11.43 11.55
C ASP A 41 -17.28 -12.60 10.83
N PHE A 42 -17.30 -13.79 11.46
CA PHE A 42 -16.73 -15.03 10.92
C PHE A 42 -17.69 -16.19 11.16
N GLU A 43 -18.02 -16.93 10.10
CA GLU A 43 -18.93 -18.08 10.14
C GLU A 43 -18.30 -19.25 9.38
N ALA A 44 -18.06 -20.38 10.07
CA ALA A 44 -17.48 -21.58 9.46
C ALA A 44 -18.00 -22.87 10.10
N ILE A 45 -18.21 -23.90 9.28
CA ILE A 45 -18.66 -25.23 9.69
C ILE A 45 -17.45 -26.19 9.72
N PHE A 46 -17.09 -26.67 10.91
CA PHE A 46 -16.02 -27.66 11.10
C PHE A 46 -16.59 -29.07 11.17
N SER A 47 -15.97 -30.03 10.47
CA SER A 47 -16.27 -31.45 10.65
C SER A 47 -15.00 -32.24 10.96
N LEU A 48 -14.92 -32.72 12.20
CA LEU A 48 -13.93 -33.71 12.67
C LEU A 48 -14.63 -35.07 12.73
N GLU A 49 -13.98 -36.16 12.30
CA GLU A 49 -14.56 -37.51 12.26
C GLU A 49 -15.29 -37.87 13.60
N ASP A 50 -16.62 -37.70 13.55
CA ASP A 50 -17.68 -38.17 14.45
C ASP A 50 -17.75 -37.70 15.92
N ILE A 51 -17.06 -36.64 16.37
CA ILE A 51 -17.24 -36.15 17.77
C ILE A 51 -17.53 -34.64 17.96
N LEU A 52 -17.19 -33.73 17.05
CA LEU A 52 -17.56 -32.32 17.21
C LEU A 52 -17.86 -31.66 15.85
N ALA A 53 -19.14 -31.42 15.59
CA ALA A 53 -19.60 -30.41 14.63
C ALA A 53 -20.00 -29.17 15.45
N GLY A 54 -19.35 -28.04 15.21
CA GLY A 54 -19.62 -26.78 15.91
C GLY A 54 -19.20 -25.57 15.06
N GLU A 55 -19.84 -24.44 15.30
CA GLU A 55 -19.51 -23.14 14.71
C GLU A 55 -18.67 -22.34 15.73
N TYR A 56 -17.68 -21.59 15.24
CA TYR A 56 -16.67 -20.89 16.04
C TYR A 56 -16.70 -19.40 15.64
N SER A 57 -16.70 -18.47 16.60
CA SER A 57 -16.68 -17.02 16.37
C SER A 57 -15.40 -16.40 16.97
N GLY A 58 -14.76 -15.45 16.29
CA GLY A 58 -13.56 -14.77 16.77
C GLY A 58 -13.30 -13.43 16.08
N SER A 59 -12.39 -12.64 16.65
CA SER A 59 -12.07 -11.27 16.23
C SER A 59 -11.03 -11.19 15.11
N LEU A 60 -11.15 -10.14 14.30
CA LEU A 60 -10.44 -9.92 13.04
C LEU A 60 -9.25 -8.97 13.19
N ALA A 61 -8.17 -9.19 12.44
CA ALA A 61 -7.03 -8.29 12.34
C ALA A 61 -6.60 -8.08 10.86
N VAL A 62 -6.27 -6.84 10.50
CA VAL A 62 -5.92 -6.37 9.14
C VAL A 62 -4.59 -5.62 9.18
N THR A 63 -3.65 -5.86 8.25
CA THR A 63 -2.40 -5.08 8.15
C THR A 63 -1.92 -4.94 6.70
N TRP A 64 -1.27 -3.81 6.36
CA TRP A 64 -0.58 -3.43 5.09
C TRP A 64 0.47 -2.29 5.34
N PRO A 65 1.39 -1.95 4.41
CA PRO A 65 2.62 -2.64 3.94
C PRO A 65 3.93 -2.12 4.59
N ASP A 66 5.09 -2.78 4.35
CA ASP A 66 6.43 -2.19 4.52
C ASP A 66 6.72 -1.18 3.38
N SER A 67 7.63 -0.20 3.42
CA SER A 67 8.66 0.25 4.38
C SER A 67 8.52 1.78 4.62
N VAL A 68 7.34 2.35 4.33
CA VAL A 68 7.12 3.81 4.19
C VAL A 68 5.71 4.27 4.62
N GLY A 69 5.17 3.75 5.73
CA GLY A 69 3.91 4.26 6.33
C GLY A 69 2.94 3.14 6.71
N ALA A 70 2.97 2.74 7.97
CA ALA A 70 2.27 1.57 8.50
C ALA A 70 0.85 1.88 8.99
N THR A 71 -0.10 0.97 8.73
CA THR A 71 -1.23 0.73 9.65
C THR A 71 -1.47 -0.76 9.86
N HIS A 72 -1.39 -1.18 11.12
CA HIS A 72 -1.67 -2.54 11.60
C HIS A 72 -2.83 -2.45 12.60
N ILE A 73 -3.94 -3.15 12.38
CA ILE A 73 -4.94 -3.37 13.42
C ILE A 73 -4.99 -4.86 13.70
N PHE A 74 -4.38 -5.23 14.82
CA PHE A 74 -4.52 -6.52 15.46
C PHE A 74 -5.36 -6.31 16.73
N ILE A 75 -6.65 -6.64 16.67
CA ILE A 75 -7.52 -6.67 17.86
C ILE A 75 -8.04 -8.10 18.02
N PRO A 76 -7.33 -8.97 18.76
CA PRO A 76 -8.00 -10.05 19.42
C PRO A 76 -8.92 -9.39 20.45
N SER A 77 -10.24 -9.41 20.22
CA SER A 77 -11.19 -9.13 21.28
C SER A 77 -11.03 -10.24 22.31
N ILE A 78 -10.26 -9.93 23.35
CA ILE A 78 -10.20 -10.71 24.57
C ILE A 78 -10.58 -9.73 25.64
N GLU A 79 -11.75 -9.88 26.27
CA GLU A 79 -11.87 -9.41 27.65
C GLU A 79 -12.84 -10.24 28.51
N PRO A 80 -12.59 -10.36 29.83
CA PRO A 80 -11.25 -10.37 30.44
C PRO A 80 -11.11 -11.22 31.72
N ALA A 81 -9.86 -11.21 32.22
CA ALA A 81 -9.49 -10.83 33.60
C ALA A 81 -9.21 -11.90 34.67
N ASP A 82 -9.49 -13.20 34.49
CA ASP A 82 -9.16 -14.20 35.53
C ASP A 82 -8.59 -15.51 34.94
N THR A 83 -7.28 -15.55 34.73
CA THR A 83 -6.60 -16.77 34.28
C THR A 83 -6.40 -17.72 35.45
N SER A 84 -7.41 -18.55 35.69
CA SER A 84 -7.14 -19.94 36.05
C SER A 84 -8.17 -20.87 35.37
N GLY A 85 -7.86 -21.29 34.13
CA GLY A 85 -8.43 -22.52 33.56
C GLY A 85 -9.27 -22.43 32.27
N PHE A 86 -9.10 -21.41 31.42
CA PHE A 86 -9.77 -21.38 30.11
C PHE A 86 -8.84 -21.85 28.98
N LEU A 87 -9.41 -22.65 28.06
CA LEU A 87 -8.79 -23.15 26.84
C LEU A 87 -9.56 -22.59 25.63
N TYR A 88 -8.85 -22.31 24.55
CA TYR A 88 -9.38 -21.66 23.35
C TYR A 88 -9.01 -22.49 22.11
N ASN A 89 -9.88 -22.48 21.11
CA ASN A 89 -9.52 -22.99 19.78
C ASN A 89 -8.99 -21.82 18.95
N LEU A 90 -7.76 -21.93 18.47
CA LEU A 90 -7.08 -20.95 17.63
C LEU A 90 -7.20 -21.34 16.15
N PHE A 91 -7.79 -20.49 15.33
CA PHE A 91 -7.68 -20.57 13.88
C PHE A 91 -6.80 -19.43 13.39
N LEU A 92 -5.76 -19.75 12.62
CA LEU A 92 -4.84 -18.80 12.01
C LEU A 92 -5.02 -18.85 10.50
N MET A 93 -5.21 -17.69 9.87
CA MET A 93 -5.21 -17.54 8.42
C MET A 93 -4.21 -16.47 8.02
N TYR A 94 -3.42 -16.73 6.97
CA TYR A 94 -2.44 -15.81 6.39
C TYR A 94 -2.69 -15.72 4.90
N MET A 95 -2.62 -14.53 4.32
CA MET A 95 -2.63 -14.32 2.86
C MET A 95 -1.60 -13.24 2.49
N LYS A 96 -0.94 -13.39 1.35
CA LYS A 96 0.10 -12.51 0.82
C LYS A 96 -0.14 -12.25 -0.67
N ASP A 97 0.02 -10.98 -1.06
CA ASP A 97 -0.08 -10.51 -2.45
C ASP A 97 1.24 -9.86 -2.86
N SER A 98 1.72 -10.16 -4.07
CA SER A 98 2.91 -9.53 -4.64
C SER A 98 2.65 -8.13 -5.23
N ASP A 99 1.39 -7.75 -5.46
CA ASP A 99 1.04 -6.66 -6.39
C ASP A 99 0.65 -5.34 -5.72
N GLY A 100 0.57 -5.30 -4.39
CA GLY A 100 0.43 -4.04 -3.64
C GLY A 100 -1.01 -3.51 -3.52
N ILE A 101 -1.97 -4.11 -4.22
CA ILE A 101 -3.37 -3.72 -4.26
C ILE A 101 -4.20 -4.97 -3.94
N ILE A 102 -5.09 -4.88 -2.94
CA ILE A 102 -6.01 -6.00 -2.62
C ILE A 102 -7.09 -6.07 -3.69
N GLU A 103 -7.03 -7.07 -4.56
CA GLU A 103 -8.09 -7.41 -5.50
C GLU A 103 -8.72 -8.77 -5.13
N PRO A 104 -10.01 -8.99 -5.46
CA PRO A 104 -10.63 -10.31 -5.34
C PRO A 104 -9.82 -11.39 -6.07
N GLN A 105 -9.43 -12.44 -5.34
CA GLN A 105 -8.57 -13.51 -5.83
C GLN A 105 -8.67 -14.77 -4.96
N THR A 106 -8.04 -15.86 -5.41
CA THR A 106 -8.02 -17.14 -4.71
C THR A 106 -6.59 -17.64 -4.54
N TRP A 107 -6.26 -18.14 -3.35
CA TRP A 107 -5.01 -18.79 -3.03
C TRP A 107 -5.22 -20.27 -2.74
N ASP A 108 -4.38 -21.11 -3.35
CA ASP A 108 -4.27 -22.52 -2.98
C ASP A 108 -3.54 -22.66 -1.64
N VAL A 109 -4.16 -23.34 -0.68
CA VAL A 109 -3.55 -23.67 0.60
C VAL A 109 -3.18 -25.15 0.61
N GLY A 110 -2.03 -25.44 0.03
CA GLY A 110 -1.46 -26.78 -0.08
C GLY A 110 -0.71 -27.25 1.17
N ALA A 111 -0.17 -28.47 1.11
CA ALA A 111 0.71 -29.00 2.15
C ALA A 111 1.81 -28.00 2.50
N MET A 112 1.79 -27.49 3.74
CA MET A 112 2.75 -26.50 4.21
C MET A 112 4.17 -27.06 4.06
N ASP A 113 4.96 -26.52 3.13
CA ASP A 113 6.39 -26.78 3.11
C ASP A 113 7.02 -25.94 4.20
N ALA A 114 7.21 -26.53 5.38
CA ALA A 114 7.75 -25.87 6.57
C ALA A 114 9.16 -25.25 6.35
N ILE A 115 9.78 -25.49 5.19
CA ILE A 115 11.08 -24.94 4.81
C ILE A 115 10.95 -23.62 4.05
N ASP A 116 9.75 -23.26 3.54
CA ASP A 116 9.58 -22.14 2.60
C ASP A 116 8.38 -21.24 2.93
N PHE A 117 8.25 -20.84 4.19
CA PHE A 117 7.26 -19.85 4.62
C PHE A 117 7.44 -18.50 3.89
N GLU A 118 8.68 -18.14 3.53
CA GLU A 118 9.00 -16.90 2.81
C GLU A 118 8.34 -16.84 1.41
N ASN A 119 8.08 -17.99 0.79
CA ASN A 119 7.39 -18.08 -0.51
C ASN A 119 5.95 -18.60 -0.38
N LEU A 120 5.39 -18.61 0.83
CA LEU A 120 4.01 -19.03 1.04
C LEU A 120 3.08 -17.85 0.81
N ASP A 121 2.23 -17.93 -0.22
CA ASP A 121 1.27 -16.87 -0.51
C ASP A 121 0.02 -16.95 0.37
N ALA A 122 -0.27 -18.11 0.97
CA ALA A 122 -1.37 -18.27 1.92
C ALA A 122 -1.17 -19.44 2.90
N LEU A 123 -1.60 -19.28 4.15
CA LEU A 123 -1.58 -20.30 5.20
C LEU A 123 -2.94 -20.41 5.88
N MET A 124 -3.28 -21.61 6.32
CA MET A 124 -4.35 -21.86 7.28
C MET A 124 -3.84 -22.83 8.34
N MET A 125 -4.02 -22.53 9.62
CA MET A 125 -3.74 -23.47 10.71
C MET A 125 -4.89 -23.47 11.71
N TYR A 126 -5.10 -24.62 12.34
CA TYR A 126 -6.06 -24.74 13.42
C TYR A 126 -5.45 -25.45 14.62
N ARG A 127 -5.65 -24.93 15.82
CA ARG A 127 -5.12 -25.50 17.05
C ARG A 127 -6.20 -25.53 18.12
N GLU A 128 -6.46 -26.71 18.65
CA GLU A 128 -7.41 -26.89 19.74
C GLU A 128 -6.74 -26.62 21.09
N ASP A 129 -7.55 -26.26 22.09
CA ASP A 129 -7.16 -26.21 23.50
C ASP A 129 -5.90 -25.37 23.82
N VAL A 130 -5.76 -24.23 23.16
CA VAL A 130 -4.74 -23.22 23.41
C VAL A 130 -5.02 -22.48 24.72
N ASP A 131 -4.00 -22.30 25.58
CA ASP A 131 -4.14 -21.49 26.78
C ASP A 131 -3.89 -19.99 26.54
N SER A 132 -4.30 -19.17 27.51
CA SER A 132 -4.12 -17.72 27.46
C SER A 132 -2.64 -17.28 27.44
N VAL A 133 -1.70 -18.11 27.88
CA VAL A 133 -0.26 -17.79 27.90
C VAL A 133 0.30 -17.88 26.50
N LEU A 134 -0.03 -18.95 25.75
CA LEU A 134 0.34 -19.08 24.36
C LEU A 134 -0.26 -17.92 23.55
N ILE A 135 -1.56 -17.64 23.70
CA ILE A 135 -2.21 -16.50 23.04
C ILE A 135 -1.48 -15.19 23.34
N ALA A 136 -1.22 -14.88 24.61
CA ALA A 136 -0.48 -13.67 24.95
C ALA A 136 0.92 -13.65 24.31
N GLY A 137 1.60 -14.79 24.21
CA GLY A 137 2.89 -14.93 23.54
C GLY A 137 2.84 -14.65 22.03
N LEU A 138 1.75 -15.00 21.35
CA LEU A 138 1.55 -14.68 19.92
C LEU A 138 1.34 -13.18 19.71
N ILE A 139 0.68 -12.52 20.66
CA ILE A 139 0.26 -11.12 20.54
C ILE A 139 1.34 -10.15 21.01
N ASN A 140 2.06 -10.51 22.07
CA ASN A 140 2.96 -9.61 22.79
C ASN A 140 4.03 -8.95 21.89
N PRO A 141 4.68 -9.65 20.93
CA PRO A 141 5.67 -9.02 20.05
C PRO A 141 5.13 -7.81 19.28
N PHE A 142 3.84 -7.84 18.91
CA PHE A 142 3.18 -6.73 18.22
C PHE A 142 2.86 -5.57 19.15
N LEU A 143 2.43 -5.87 20.38
CA LEU A 143 2.09 -4.84 21.37
C LEU A 143 3.32 -4.12 21.95
N THR A 144 4.45 -4.82 22.04
CA THR A 144 5.69 -4.29 22.62
C THR A 144 6.60 -3.63 21.59
N GLY A 145 6.26 -3.71 20.29
CA GLY A 145 7.11 -3.23 19.21
C GLY A 145 8.38 -4.08 18.99
N GLU A 146 8.36 -5.34 19.44
CA GLU A 146 9.41 -6.32 19.13
C GLU A 146 9.27 -6.91 17.72
N ALA A 147 8.04 -6.96 17.19
CA ALA A 147 7.78 -7.31 15.80
C ALA A 147 8.26 -6.19 14.86
N ASP A 148 9.07 -6.55 13.87
CA ASP A 148 9.46 -5.66 12.80
C ASP A 148 8.35 -5.63 11.74
N PHE A 149 7.54 -4.59 11.80
CA PHE A 149 6.46 -4.36 10.84
C PHE A 149 6.97 -4.06 9.41
N SER A 150 8.26 -3.74 9.25
CA SER A 150 8.88 -3.59 7.93
C SER A 150 9.37 -4.92 7.33
N ASP A 151 9.35 -5.99 8.13
CA ASP A 151 9.68 -7.35 7.72
C ASP A 151 8.83 -8.34 8.55
N MET A 152 7.55 -8.35 8.23
CA MET A 152 6.56 -9.10 8.99
C MET A 152 6.72 -10.61 8.80
N GLU A 153 7.31 -11.05 7.68
CA GLU A 153 7.68 -12.46 7.47
C GLU A 153 8.71 -12.93 8.48
N ALA A 154 9.80 -12.17 8.65
CA ALA A 154 10.81 -12.48 9.65
C ALA A 154 10.24 -12.45 11.07
N SER A 155 9.25 -11.58 11.32
CA SER A 155 8.58 -11.46 12.62
C SER A 155 7.60 -12.60 12.90
N LEU A 156 6.88 -13.08 11.89
CA LEU A 156 5.86 -14.13 12.01
C LEU A 156 6.45 -15.55 11.92
N LEU A 157 7.55 -15.74 11.19
CA LEU A 157 8.11 -17.06 10.91
C LEU A 157 8.40 -17.89 12.17
N PRO A 158 9.06 -17.37 13.22
CA PRO A 158 9.33 -18.14 14.42
C PRO A 158 8.04 -18.56 15.14
N MET A 159 7.03 -17.69 15.12
CA MET A 159 5.73 -17.92 15.74
C MET A 159 4.95 -19.02 15.01
N ILE A 160 4.95 -18.98 13.68
CA ILE A 160 4.24 -19.95 12.83
C ILE A 160 4.89 -21.33 12.92
N ILE A 161 6.22 -21.42 12.95
CA ILE A 161 6.94 -22.69 13.15
C ILE A 161 6.54 -23.32 14.49
N ASP A 162 6.53 -22.54 15.57
CA ASP A 162 6.18 -23.04 16.90
C ASP A 162 4.72 -23.51 16.96
N LEU A 163 3.80 -22.74 16.36
CA LEU A 163 2.40 -23.12 16.25
C LEU A 163 2.19 -24.40 15.44
N ALA A 164 2.85 -24.53 14.29
CA ALA A 164 2.61 -25.62 13.35
C ALA A 164 2.89 -27.01 13.92
N LEU A 165 3.82 -27.13 14.88
CA LEU A 165 4.18 -28.41 15.51
C LEU A 165 3.01 -29.07 16.25
N GLU A 166 2.10 -28.26 16.79
CA GLU A 166 0.97 -28.71 17.60
C GLU A 166 -0.37 -28.25 17.01
N SER A 167 -0.40 -27.93 15.71
CA SER A 167 -1.60 -27.51 14.99
C SER A 167 -1.97 -28.50 13.89
N TYR A 168 -3.25 -28.50 13.52
CA TYR A 168 -3.72 -28.98 12.24
C TYR A 168 -3.19 -28.07 11.14
N VAL A 169 -2.42 -28.65 10.22
CA VAL A 169 -1.87 -27.98 9.05
C VAL A 169 -2.58 -28.46 7.78
N PRO A 170 -2.73 -27.60 6.76
CA PRO A 170 -3.51 -27.93 5.58
C PRO A 170 -2.73 -28.93 4.72
N ILE A 171 -3.44 -29.87 4.12
CA ILE A 171 -2.94 -30.78 3.08
C ILE A 171 -3.39 -30.27 1.71
N ASN A 172 -4.61 -29.74 1.67
CA ASN A 172 -5.21 -29.05 0.54
C ASN A 172 -6.26 -28.06 1.05
N GLY A 173 -6.64 -27.13 0.20
CA GLY A 173 -7.62 -26.13 0.51
C GLY A 173 -7.45 -24.91 -0.39
N GLU A 174 -8.39 -24.00 -0.25
CA GLU A 174 -8.40 -22.72 -0.96
C GLU A 174 -8.86 -21.65 0.02
N ILE A 175 -8.30 -20.45 -0.08
CA ILE A 175 -8.86 -19.23 0.48
C ILE A 175 -9.24 -18.34 -0.70
N THR A 176 -10.44 -17.81 -0.70
CA THR A 176 -10.91 -16.86 -1.71
C THR A 176 -11.30 -15.56 -1.05
N LEU A 177 -10.82 -14.46 -1.60
CA LEU A 177 -11.32 -13.12 -1.34
C LEU A 177 -12.35 -12.82 -2.44
N ASP A 178 -13.62 -12.86 -2.07
CA ASP A 178 -14.75 -12.78 -3.00
C ASP A 178 -15.07 -11.33 -3.38
N GLU A 179 -14.97 -10.41 -2.42
CA GLU A 179 -15.27 -9.00 -2.60
C GLU A 179 -14.34 -8.13 -1.76
N VAL A 180 -13.84 -7.05 -2.36
CA VAL A 180 -13.09 -5.99 -1.68
C VAL A 180 -13.74 -4.68 -2.04
N THR A 181 -14.18 -3.94 -1.02
CA THR A 181 -14.82 -2.64 -1.19
C THR A 181 -14.06 -1.59 -0.40
N GLY A 182 -14.33 -0.32 -0.70
CA GLY A 182 -13.96 0.79 0.17
C GLY A 182 -14.73 0.84 1.49
N SER A 183 -15.36 -0.25 1.93
CA SER A 183 -16.05 -0.38 3.22
C SER A 183 -15.74 -1.68 3.95
N GLY A 184 -14.88 -2.54 3.40
CA GLY A 184 -14.67 -3.89 3.94
C GLY A 184 -14.38 -4.93 2.87
N PHE A 185 -14.34 -6.19 3.27
CA PHE A 185 -14.08 -7.33 2.39
C PHE A 185 -14.88 -8.57 2.81
N LEU A 186 -15.12 -9.46 1.87
CA LEU A 186 -15.74 -10.75 2.08
C LEU A 186 -14.90 -11.83 1.41
N GLY A 187 -14.86 -13.01 2.02
CA GLY A 187 -14.17 -14.15 1.48
C GLY A 187 -14.66 -15.48 2.04
N SER A 188 -14.13 -16.54 1.46
CA SER A 188 -14.48 -17.92 1.76
C SER A 188 -13.23 -18.79 1.84
N PHE A 189 -13.36 -19.95 2.48
CA PHE A 189 -12.28 -20.93 2.56
C PHE A 189 -12.79 -22.35 2.77
N ASP A 190 -12.02 -23.29 2.23
CA ASP A 190 -12.25 -24.73 2.36
C ASP A 190 -10.91 -25.42 2.51
N GLY A 191 -10.85 -26.55 3.23
CA GLY A 191 -9.61 -27.30 3.32
C GLY A 191 -9.66 -28.59 4.11
N SER A 192 -8.71 -29.47 3.83
CA SER A 192 -8.45 -30.69 4.60
C SER A 192 -7.13 -30.55 5.34
N PHE A 193 -7.13 -30.88 6.63
CA PHE A 193 -6.01 -30.66 7.53
C PHE A 193 -5.58 -31.96 8.22
N ILE A 194 -4.31 -31.99 8.63
CA ILE A 194 -3.72 -33.07 9.42
C ILE A 194 -2.95 -32.52 10.60
N MET A 195 -3.06 -33.18 11.75
CA MET A 195 -2.16 -32.95 12.88
C MET A 195 -1.15 -34.09 12.94
N ALA A 196 0.12 -33.79 12.67
CA ALA A 196 1.15 -34.82 12.58
C ALA A 196 1.44 -35.53 13.92
N SER A 197 1.27 -34.83 15.04
CA SER A 197 1.54 -35.35 16.39
C SER A 197 0.55 -36.43 16.84
N SER A 198 -0.71 -36.33 16.41
CA SER A 198 -1.82 -37.22 16.77
C SER A 198 -2.31 -38.10 15.61
N VAL A 199 -1.91 -37.78 14.37
CA VAL A 199 -2.41 -38.38 13.12
C VAL A 199 -3.94 -38.27 13.05
N SER A 200 -4.49 -37.11 13.39
CA SER A 200 -5.90 -36.77 13.21
C SER A 200 -6.13 -35.96 11.94
N PHE A 201 -7.31 -36.12 11.34
CA PHE A 201 -7.75 -35.40 10.15
C PHE A 201 -8.92 -34.51 10.48
N MET A 202 -8.94 -33.32 9.88
CA MET A 202 -10.02 -32.35 9.97
C MET A 202 -10.39 -31.88 8.58
N THR A 203 -11.68 -31.62 8.35
CA THR A 203 -12.13 -30.92 7.14
C THR A 203 -12.94 -29.70 7.53
N ILE A 204 -12.65 -28.59 6.87
CA ILE A 204 -13.44 -27.37 6.95
C ILE A 204 -14.07 -27.15 5.60
N SER A 205 -15.38 -26.89 5.60
CA SER A 205 -16.13 -26.67 4.37
C SER A 205 -17.11 -25.52 4.50
N ASN A 206 -17.28 -24.72 3.44
CA ASN A 206 -18.09 -23.51 3.42
C ASN A 206 -17.68 -22.53 4.53
N GLY A 207 -16.38 -22.39 4.77
CA GLY A 207 -15.87 -21.35 5.65
C GLY A 207 -16.09 -19.99 5.00
N SER A 208 -16.48 -18.98 5.77
CA SER A 208 -16.62 -17.61 5.31
C SER A 208 -16.03 -16.64 6.32
N PHE A 209 -15.47 -15.55 5.82
CA PHE A 209 -14.97 -14.46 6.65
C PHE A 209 -15.36 -13.13 6.02
N GLY A 210 -15.61 -12.15 6.87
CA GLY A 210 -15.98 -10.83 6.40
C GLY A 210 -15.54 -9.73 7.35
N HIS A 211 -15.33 -8.57 6.78
CA HIS A 211 -15.15 -7.33 7.50
C HIS A 211 -16.02 -6.26 6.88
N THR A 212 -16.75 -5.52 7.70
CA THR A 212 -17.48 -4.34 7.25
C THR A 212 -17.26 -3.22 8.26
N ILE A 213 -16.80 -2.06 7.80
CA ILE A 213 -16.69 -0.87 8.64
C ILE A 213 -18.01 -0.09 8.58
N PRO A 214 -18.71 0.14 9.70
CA PRO A 214 -19.95 0.90 9.72
C PRO A 214 -19.69 2.40 9.51
N GLY A 215 -20.03 2.94 8.33
CA GLY A 215 -20.01 4.40 8.09
C GLY A 215 -19.79 4.81 6.64
N SER A 216 -20.22 6.02 6.28
CA SER A 216 -19.99 6.60 4.96
C SER A 216 -18.62 7.28 4.90
N GLU A 217 -17.76 6.72 4.04
CA GLU A 217 -16.58 7.31 3.38
C GLU A 217 -15.21 7.07 4.06
N PHE A 218 -14.47 6.08 3.53
CA PHE A 218 -13.01 5.91 3.63
C PHE A 218 -12.26 7.06 2.90
N LEU A 219 -12.62 8.31 3.15
CA LEU A 219 -11.85 9.43 2.60
C LEU A 219 -10.69 9.73 3.55
N PRO A 220 -9.43 9.71 3.05
CA PRO A 220 -8.32 10.25 3.81
C PRO A 220 -8.56 11.71 4.21
N GLY A 221 -7.77 12.21 5.15
CA GLY A 221 -7.76 13.63 5.47
C GLY A 221 -7.49 14.47 4.22
N ILE A 222 -8.06 15.67 4.18
CA ILE A 222 -7.75 16.64 3.12
C ILE A 222 -6.36 17.21 3.41
N PRO A 223 -5.37 17.08 2.51
CA PRO A 223 -4.05 17.66 2.70
C PRO A 223 -4.13 19.17 2.95
N GLN A 224 -3.35 19.68 3.89
CA GLN A 224 -3.41 21.07 4.34
C GLN A 224 -2.12 21.85 4.01
N SER A 225 -2.27 23.16 3.89
CA SER A 225 -1.15 24.11 3.76
C SER A 225 -0.25 23.88 2.54
N LEU A 226 -0.85 23.50 1.40
CA LEU A 226 -0.10 23.39 0.14
C LEU A 226 0.49 24.76 -0.25
N THR A 227 1.79 24.79 -0.51
CA THR A 227 2.52 25.93 -1.06
C THR A 227 3.27 25.53 -2.33
N ALA A 228 3.52 26.51 -3.20
CA ALA A 228 4.32 26.37 -4.41
C ALA A 228 5.32 27.53 -4.47
N THR A 229 6.60 27.25 -4.68
CA THR A 229 7.66 28.26 -4.77
C THR A 229 8.58 27.97 -5.94
N VAL A 230 8.95 29.01 -6.72
CA VAL A 230 9.94 28.87 -7.80
C VAL A 230 11.34 28.75 -7.22
N SER A 231 12.09 27.75 -7.70
CA SER A 231 13.51 27.54 -7.39
C SER A 231 14.26 27.30 -8.70
N GLY A 232 14.89 28.35 -9.24
CA GLY A 232 15.52 28.29 -10.56
C GLY A 232 14.49 28.07 -11.67
N THR A 233 14.60 26.95 -12.38
CA THR A 233 13.66 26.51 -13.43
C THR A 233 12.62 25.50 -12.92
N GLU A 234 12.57 25.24 -11.61
CA GLU A 234 11.68 24.25 -11.00
C GLU A 234 10.65 24.91 -10.08
N VAL A 235 9.57 24.20 -9.77
CA VAL A 235 8.59 24.59 -8.74
C VAL A 235 8.59 23.56 -7.61
N ASP A 236 8.96 24.02 -6.42
CA ASP A 236 8.92 23.24 -5.18
C ASP A 236 7.52 23.30 -4.57
N LEU A 237 6.87 22.15 -4.46
CA LEU A 237 5.59 21.95 -3.80
C LEU A 237 5.81 21.38 -2.39
N ASN A 238 5.14 21.95 -1.39
CA ASN A 238 5.24 21.51 0.00
C ASN A 238 3.85 21.53 0.66
N TRP A 239 3.53 20.53 1.48
CA TRP A 239 2.29 20.49 2.27
C TRP A 239 2.54 19.90 3.67
N THR A 240 1.50 19.92 4.51
CA THR A 240 1.53 19.24 5.82
C THR A 240 1.05 17.81 5.63
N LEU A 241 1.82 16.83 6.12
CA LEU A 241 1.36 15.45 6.17
C LEU A 241 0.07 15.35 6.98
N ASN A 242 -0.87 14.56 6.46
CA ASN A 242 -2.04 14.16 7.22
C ASN A 242 -1.64 13.41 8.48
N ASP A 243 -2.26 13.76 9.60
CA ASP A 243 -2.16 13.01 10.86
C ASP A 243 -3.31 11.98 10.90
N ASP A 244 -3.37 11.15 9.86
CA ASP A 244 -4.30 10.04 9.76
C ASP A 244 -3.60 8.79 9.26
N TRP A 245 -4.10 7.65 9.72
CA TRP A 245 -3.57 6.32 9.39
C TRP A 245 -4.16 5.77 8.09
N PHE A 246 -5.05 6.52 7.43
CA PHE A 246 -5.77 6.10 6.23
C PHE A 246 -5.06 6.53 4.94
N THR A 247 -4.23 7.57 5.01
CA THR A 247 -3.48 8.08 3.87
C THR A 247 -2.38 7.11 3.50
N SER A 248 -2.43 6.60 2.28
CA SER A 248 -1.39 5.75 1.68
C SER A 248 -0.51 6.52 0.70
N ASN A 249 -1.13 7.42 -0.07
CA ASN A 249 -0.48 8.20 -1.11
C ASN A 249 -1.04 9.61 -1.19
N TYR A 250 -0.25 10.51 -1.76
CA TYR A 250 -0.70 11.82 -2.20
C TYR A 250 -0.60 11.92 -3.71
N TYR A 251 -1.66 12.41 -4.35
CA TYR A 251 -1.68 12.71 -5.79
C TYR A 251 -1.60 14.21 -5.99
N VAL A 252 -0.68 14.63 -6.87
CA VAL A 252 -0.44 16.02 -7.20
C VAL A 252 -1.04 16.31 -8.58
N TYR A 253 -1.81 17.38 -8.66
CA TYR A 253 -2.45 17.83 -9.88
C TYR A 253 -1.97 19.24 -10.24
N HIS A 254 -1.82 19.49 -11.54
CA HIS A 254 -1.33 20.77 -12.10
C HIS A 254 -2.26 21.30 -13.19
N SER A 255 -2.39 22.62 -13.27
CA SER A 255 -3.06 23.32 -14.38
C SER A 255 -2.41 24.69 -14.63
N ASN A 256 -2.55 25.19 -15.86
CA ASN A 256 -2.24 26.58 -16.21
C ASN A 256 -3.48 27.50 -16.18
N MET A 257 -4.61 26.99 -15.70
CA MET A 257 -5.87 27.70 -15.55
C MET A 257 -6.36 27.62 -14.11
N ALA A 258 -6.89 28.74 -13.60
CA ALA A 258 -7.12 28.91 -12.16
C ALA A 258 -8.08 27.90 -11.50
N ASN A 259 -8.95 27.23 -12.26
CA ASN A 259 -9.98 26.33 -11.73
C ASN A 259 -10.43 25.24 -12.74
N ASP A 260 -9.64 24.96 -13.77
CA ASP A 260 -10.04 24.02 -14.82
C ASP A 260 -8.79 23.38 -15.44
N GLY A 261 -8.94 22.27 -16.17
CA GLY A 261 -7.83 21.64 -16.88
C GLY A 261 -6.72 21.11 -15.97
N PHE A 262 -7.06 20.67 -14.75
CA PHE A 262 -6.11 19.98 -13.89
C PHE A 262 -5.82 18.59 -14.43
N GLU A 263 -4.53 18.30 -14.59
CA GLU A 263 -4.01 17.02 -15.03
C GLU A 263 -3.14 16.42 -13.92
N TYR A 264 -3.06 15.09 -13.91
CA TYR A 264 -2.20 14.37 -12.98
C TYR A 264 -0.73 14.67 -13.26
N LEU A 265 0.01 15.08 -12.23
CA LEU A 265 1.43 15.39 -12.30
C LEU A 265 2.28 14.27 -11.69
N ALA A 266 1.97 13.88 -10.46
CA ALA A 266 2.81 12.95 -9.70
C ALA A 266 2.05 12.27 -8.55
N SER A 267 2.65 11.19 -8.03
CA SER A 267 2.20 10.51 -6.82
C SER A 267 3.40 10.31 -5.89
N VAL A 268 3.19 10.46 -4.59
CA VAL A 268 4.17 10.14 -3.54
C VAL A 268 3.51 9.34 -2.42
N ASP A 269 4.31 8.65 -1.59
CA ASP A 269 3.80 7.92 -0.43
C ASP A 269 3.35 8.86 0.70
N ALA A 270 2.66 8.28 1.69
CA ALA A 270 2.12 9.00 2.85
C ALA A 270 3.16 9.67 3.75
N THR A 271 4.45 9.35 3.62
CA THR A 271 5.53 9.98 4.42
C THR A 271 6.19 11.15 3.71
N THR A 272 5.91 11.32 2.42
CA THR A 272 6.51 12.36 1.59
C THR A 272 5.55 13.55 1.48
N SER A 273 6.04 14.73 1.86
CA SER A 273 5.25 15.97 1.89
C SER A 273 5.72 17.03 0.89
N THR A 274 6.50 16.61 -0.10
CA THR A 274 7.16 17.50 -1.05
C THR A 274 7.23 16.89 -2.45
N VAL A 275 7.04 17.69 -3.49
CA VAL A 275 7.24 17.31 -4.91
C VAL A 275 7.90 18.45 -5.66
N ILE A 276 8.81 18.14 -6.58
CA ILE A 276 9.42 19.11 -7.49
C ILE A 276 8.76 18.94 -8.86
N HIS A 277 8.19 20.03 -9.39
CA HIS A 277 7.73 20.10 -10.78
C HIS A 277 8.84 20.70 -11.63
N ASN A 278 9.45 19.87 -12.49
CA ASN A 278 10.47 20.29 -13.43
C ASN A 278 9.83 20.93 -14.67
N ASP A 279 10.49 21.94 -15.22
CA ASP A 279 10.11 22.60 -16.48
C ASP A 279 8.63 23.09 -16.53
N PRO A 280 8.14 23.83 -15.51
CA PRO A 280 6.79 24.37 -15.53
C PRO A 280 6.64 25.41 -16.64
N LEU A 281 5.46 25.45 -17.26
CA LEU A 281 5.17 26.42 -18.32
C LEU A 281 5.24 27.86 -17.80
N ASP A 282 5.70 28.76 -18.66
CA ASP A 282 5.72 30.19 -18.38
C ASP A 282 4.32 30.71 -18.02
N GLY A 283 4.26 31.58 -17.02
CA GLY A 283 3.03 32.19 -16.53
C GLY A 283 2.46 31.55 -15.26
N ASN A 284 1.14 31.61 -15.11
CA ASN A 284 0.47 31.12 -13.91
C ASN A 284 0.39 29.59 -13.92
N ASN A 285 0.92 28.97 -12.86
CA ASN A 285 0.81 27.54 -12.59
C ASN A 285 -0.01 27.34 -11.31
N TYR A 286 -0.98 26.43 -11.35
CA TYR A 286 -1.91 26.11 -10.27
C TYR A 286 -1.75 24.64 -9.88
N TYR A 287 -1.80 24.37 -8.58
CA TYR A 287 -1.63 23.02 -8.03
C TYR A 287 -2.65 22.74 -6.94
N TYR A 288 -3.12 21.50 -6.85
CA TYR A 288 -3.76 20.97 -5.65
C TYR A 288 -3.26 19.54 -5.41
N ILE A 289 -3.50 19.06 -4.19
CA ILE A 289 -3.17 17.69 -3.78
C ILE A 289 -4.41 17.02 -3.21
N THR A 290 -4.58 15.75 -3.49
CA THR A 290 -5.50 14.86 -2.79
C THR A 290 -4.70 13.79 -2.05
N ALA A 291 -5.24 13.31 -0.93
CA ALA A 291 -4.72 12.12 -0.28
C ALA A 291 -5.57 10.93 -0.73
N ALA A 292 -4.96 9.76 -0.89
CA ALA A 292 -5.65 8.56 -1.30
C ALA A 292 -5.45 7.44 -0.29
N ASN A 293 -6.52 6.67 -0.08
CA ASN A 293 -6.44 5.44 0.70
C ASN A 293 -5.87 4.30 -0.15
N LEU A 294 -5.72 3.13 0.47
CA LEU A 294 -5.12 1.95 -0.15
C LEU A 294 -5.92 1.35 -1.33
N VAL A 295 -7.16 1.79 -1.56
CA VAL A 295 -7.99 1.39 -2.71
C VAL A 295 -8.14 2.54 -3.72
N ALA A 296 -7.22 3.50 -3.71
CA ALA A 296 -7.15 4.66 -4.60
C ALA A 296 -8.39 5.57 -4.58
N ILE A 297 -9.15 5.58 -3.48
CA ILE A 297 -10.20 6.57 -3.27
C ILE A 297 -9.55 7.84 -2.73
N GLU A 298 -9.69 8.92 -3.49
CA GLU A 298 -9.12 10.23 -3.19
C GLU A 298 -10.02 11.06 -2.27
N SER A 299 -9.41 11.78 -1.34
CA SER A 299 -10.04 12.81 -0.52
C SER A 299 -10.46 14.02 -1.36
N ASN A 300 -11.17 14.95 -0.73
CA ASN A 300 -11.38 16.26 -1.35
C ASN A 300 -10.03 16.98 -1.54
N PRO A 301 -9.90 17.84 -2.56
CA PRO A 301 -8.64 18.53 -2.84
C PRO A 301 -8.25 19.50 -1.71
N SER A 302 -6.94 19.68 -1.54
CA SER A 302 -6.33 20.71 -0.72
C SER A 302 -6.72 22.13 -1.16
N ASN A 303 -6.19 23.15 -0.48
CA ASN A 303 -6.16 24.49 -1.05
C ASN A 303 -5.41 24.48 -2.40
N THR A 304 -5.85 25.27 -3.36
CA THR A 304 -5.11 25.49 -4.61
C THR A 304 -3.94 26.44 -4.33
N ALA A 305 -2.71 26.00 -4.60
CA ALA A 305 -1.54 26.85 -4.63
C ALA A 305 -1.34 27.42 -6.03
N MET A 306 -0.87 28.67 -6.11
CA MET A 306 -0.54 29.32 -7.38
C MET A 306 0.86 29.92 -7.30
N VAL A 307 1.61 29.76 -8.37
CA VAL A 307 2.92 30.38 -8.56
C VAL A 307 3.02 30.95 -9.98
N PHE A 308 3.72 32.08 -10.11
CA PHE A 308 4.05 32.66 -11.40
C PHE A 308 5.48 32.27 -11.78
N VAL A 309 5.63 31.60 -12.92
CA VAL A 309 6.91 31.32 -13.54
C VAL A 309 7.16 32.43 -14.55
N GLU A 310 8.21 33.21 -14.32
CA GLU A 310 8.60 34.26 -15.26
C GLU A 310 9.00 33.61 -16.57
N ALA A 311 8.61 34.24 -17.68
CA ALA A 311 9.04 33.77 -18.99
C ALA A 311 10.55 33.71 -19.04
N SER A 312 11.07 32.51 -19.23
CA SER A 312 12.50 32.31 -19.38
C SER A 312 12.92 32.92 -20.71
N THR A 313 13.51 34.13 -20.66
CA THR A 313 14.09 34.75 -21.86
C THR A 313 15.42 34.07 -22.16
N TYR A 314 15.37 32.84 -22.64
CA TYR A 314 16.56 32.19 -23.16
C TYR A 314 17.01 32.92 -24.43
N ASN A 315 18.30 33.20 -24.52
CA ASN A 315 18.85 33.82 -25.71
C ASN A 315 19.03 32.73 -26.77
N MET A 316 18.44 32.92 -27.96
CA MET A 316 18.72 32.08 -29.12
C MET A 316 20.25 31.94 -29.30
N GLY A 317 20.73 30.70 -29.28
CA GLY A 317 22.16 30.36 -29.36
C GLY A 317 22.85 30.09 -28.02
N ASP A 318 22.19 30.27 -26.88
CA ASP A 318 22.68 29.89 -25.54
C ASP A 318 22.26 28.45 -25.22
N VAL A 319 23.00 27.50 -25.79
CA VAL A 319 22.62 26.07 -25.82
C VAL A 319 22.87 25.40 -24.46
N ASN A 320 23.83 25.91 -23.68
CA ASN A 320 24.08 25.41 -22.32
C ASN A 320 23.34 26.19 -21.22
N MET A 321 22.57 27.22 -21.59
CA MET A 321 21.75 28.03 -20.70
C MET A 321 22.57 28.66 -19.57
N ASP A 322 23.80 29.10 -19.87
CA ASP A 322 24.70 29.75 -18.91
C ASP A 322 24.64 31.29 -18.97
N ASP A 323 23.64 31.83 -19.66
CA ASP A 323 23.40 33.24 -19.97
C ASP A 323 24.49 33.87 -20.87
N THR A 324 25.43 33.08 -21.41
CA THR A 324 26.58 33.57 -22.19
C THR A 324 26.77 32.82 -23.50
N ILE A 325 26.29 33.41 -24.61
CA ILE A 325 26.52 32.84 -25.94
C ILE A 325 28.01 32.89 -26.31
N ASN A 326 28.68 31.74 -26.35
CA ASN A 326 30.10 31.61 -26.62
C ASN A 326 30.49 30.30 -27.34
N VAL A 327 31.78 29.98 -27.40
CA VAL A 327 32.29 28.80 -28.10
C VAL A 327 31.82 27.47 -27.48
N LEU A 328 31.44 27.47 -26.20
CA LEU A 328 30.90 26.28 -25.54
C LEU A 328 29.55 25.86 -26.14
N ASP A 329 28.70 26.81 -26.52
CA ASP A 329 27.43 26.54 -27.21
C ASP A 329 27.67 25.88 -28.57
N ILE A 330 28.68 26.33 -29.31
CA ILE A 330 29.09 25.71 -30.58
C ILE A 330 29.52 24.26 -30.34
N VAL A 331 30.29 23.98 -29.29
CA VAL A 331 30.76 22.63 -29.00
C VAL A 331 29.58 21.69 -28.73
N ILE A 332 28.56 22.17 -28.01
CA ILE A 332 27.37 21.39 -27.70
C ILE A 332 26.52 21.18 -28.96
N LEU A 333 26.29 22.23 -29.75
CA LEU A 333 25.59 22.13 -31.03
C LEU A 333 26.27 21.14 -31.99
N VAL A 334 27.60 21.15 -32.07
CA VAL A 334 28.37 20.16 -32.86
C VAL A 334 28.15 18.74 -32.34
N ASN A 335 28.05 18.54 -31.01
CA ASN A 335 27.76 17.22 -30.46
C ASN A 335 26.35 16.75 -30.83
N PHE A 336 25.36 17.64 -30.86
CA PHE A 336 24.01 17.32 -31.35
C PHE A 336 24.02 16.92 -32.83
N ILE A 337 24.69 17.71 -33.68
CA ILE A 337 24.79 17.44 -35.13
C ILE A 337 25.52 16.12 -35.44
N LEU A 338 26.44 15.69 -34.57
CA LEU A 338 27.20 14.45 -34.71
C LEU A 338 26.56 13.25 -33.99
N ASP A 339 25.31 13.39 -33.52
CA ASP A 339 24.58 12.40 -32.74
C ASP A 339 25.40 11.87 -31.53
N GLN A 340 26.25 12.72 -30.94
CA GLN A 340 27.04 12.39 -29.74
C GLN A 340 26.29 12.75 -28.45
N ALA A 341 25.23 13.54 -28.55
CA ALA A 341 24.28 13.87 -27.49
C ALA A 341 22.91 14.15 -28.12
N GLU A 342 21.84 13.84 -27.39
CA GLU A 342 20.47 14.20 -27.78
C GLU A 342 20.09 15.53 -27.09
N PRO A 343 19.63 16.55 -27.83
CA PRO A 343 19.16 17.79 -27.23
C PRO A 343 17.83 17.59 -26.47
N THR A 344 17.63 18.34 -25.39
CA THR A 344 16.27 18.55 -24.86
C THR A 344 15.44 19.39 -25.84
N GLU A 345 14.11 19.43 -25.67
CA GLU A 345 13.22 20.23 -26.53
C GLU A 345 13.67 21.71 -26.56
N LEU A 346 13.96 22.28 -25.39
CA LEU A 346 14.48 23.64 -25.29
C LEU A 346 15.86 23.79 -25.95
N GLN A 347 16.80 22.86 -25.75
CA GLN A 347 18.11 22.94 -26.39
C GLN A 347 18.02 22.88 -27.91
N PHE A 348 17.07 22.10 -28.44
CA PHE A 348 16.79 22.07 -29.87
C PHE A 348 16.27 23.42 -30.36
N GLU A 349 15.29 24.02 -29.67
CA GLU A 349 14.76 25.35 -30.00
C GLU A 349 15.83 26.45 -29.95
N LEU A 350 16.72 26.42 -28.95
CA LEU A 350 17.82 27.39 -28.83
C LEU A 350 18.94 27.16 -29.87
N SER A 351 19.02 25.95 -30.42
CA SER A 351 20.02 25.54 -31.41
C SER A 351 19.58 25.74 -32.86
N ASP A 352 18.28 25.67 -33.17
CA ASP A 352 17.71 25.85 -34.52
C ASP A 352 17.59 27.35 -34.87
N LEU A 353 18.73 27.95 -35.21
CA LEU A 353 18.83 29.40 -35.39
C LEU A 353 18.19 29.90 -36.69
N ASN A 354 18.01 29.05 -37.71
CA ASN A 354 17.25 29.43 -38.92
C ASN A 354 15.77 29.01 -38.86
N GLY A 355 15.34 28.22 -37.86
CA GLY A 355 13.97 27.75 -37.72
C GLY A 355 13.54 26.78 -38.82
N ASP A 356 14.46 26.02 -39.40
CA ASP A 356 14.17 25.06 -40.47
C ASP A 356 13.80 23.67 -39.96
N GLY A 357 13.86 23.46 -38.64
CA GLY A 357 13.51 22.22 -37.97
C GLY A 357 14.62 21.16 -38.05
N GLY A 358 15.86 21.51 -38.39
CA GLY A 358 16.98 20.58 -38.42
C GLY A 358 18.33 21.19 -38.05
N LEU A 359 18.94 20.69 -36.97
CA LEU A 359 20.27 21.12 -36.54
C LEU A 359 21.36 20.72 -37.54
N ASN A 360 22.03 21.71 -38.12
CA ASN A 360 23.10 21.47 -39.09
C ASN A 360 24.15 22.60 -39.12
N VAL A 361 25.03 22.56 -40.13
CA VAL A 361 26.12 23.55 -40.28
C VAL A 361 25.62 24.99 -40.44
N LEU A 362 24.39 25.19 -40.91
CA LEU A 362 23.78 26.51 -41.05
C LEU A 362 23.53 27.16 -39.69
N ASP A 363 23.13 26.39 -38.69
CA ASP A 363 22.97 26.87 -37.31
C ASP A 363 24.32 27.24 -36.70
N ILE A 364 25.35 26.42 -36.90
CA ILE A 364 26.71 26.75 -36.47
C ILE A 364 27.17 28.09 -37.07
N VAL A 365 26.93 28.32 -38.36
CA VAL A 365 27.33 29.57 -39.03
C VAL A 365 26.61 30.76 -38.42
N GLN A 366 25.32 30.64 -38.11
CA GLN A 366 24.58 31.70 -37.44
C GLN A 366 25.07 31.94 -36.01
N LEU A 367 25.32 30.89 -35.25
CA LEU A 367 25.83 31.00 -33.88
C LEU A 367 27.19 31.70 -33.85
N VAL A 368 28.08 31.36 -34.78
CA VAL A 368 29.37 32.05 -34.96
C VAL A 368 29.16 33.54 -35.28
N ASN A 369 28.22 33.88 -36.16
CA ASN A 369 27.94 35.28 -36.48
C ASN A 369 27.42 36.04 -35.25
N ILE A 370 26.52 35.43 -34.47
CA ILE A 370 26.04 36.01 -33.21
C ILE A 370 27.21 36.30 -32.27
N ILE A 371 28.12 35.34 -32.07
CA ILE A 371 29.31 35.51 -31.20
C ILE A 371 30.25 36.62 -31.71
N LEU A 372 30.39 36.78 -33.03
CA LEU A 372 31.26 37.80 -33.62
C LEU A 372 30.66 39.21 -33.63
N GLU A 373 29.34 39.33 -33.46
CA GLU A 373 28.60 40.60 -33.46
C GLU A 373 28.33 41.15 -32.04
N GLN A 374 28.76 40.44 -30.99
CA GLN A 374 28.66 40.87 -29.59
C GLN A 374 29.52 42.11 -29.25
#